data_AF-A0A850HGT1-F1
#
_entry.id   AF-A0A850HGT1-F1
#
_cell.length_a   1.000
_cell.length_b   1.000
_cell.length_c   1.000
_cell.angle_alpha   90.00
_cell.angle_beta   90.00
_cell.angle_gamma   90.00
#
_symmetry.space_group_name_H-M   'P 1'
#
loop_
_entity.id
_entity.type
_entity.pdbx_description
1 polymer ?
#
loop_
_entity_poly.entity_id
_entity_poly.type
_entity_poly.pdbx_seq_one_letter_code
_entity_poly.pdbx_strand_id
1 'polypeptide(L)'
;MHQQEVEYFAFLLFCGKKDRELLMGQRRMTFGEFERLVYLTEFLGFDAYSFKLWNQYAQEFERELQEVQSREMDGEENGVLVSEFFREREEDRQQKWIEEFFGNVPDKRGRQQLGEILEELHPGIAL
;
A
#
# COMPACT_ATOMS: atom_id res chain seq x y z
N MET A 1 -14.63 -0.70 -15.31
CA MET A 1 -15.46 -0.58 -14.09
C MET A 1 -15.56 -1.89 -13.32
N HIS A 2 -15.94 -3.02 -13.93
CA HIS A 2 -16.14 -4.27 -13.17
C HIS A 2 -14.89 -4.76 -12.42
N GLN A 3 -13.70 -4.71 -13.03
CA GLN A 3 -12.46 -5.16 -12.37
C GLN A 3 -12.12 -4.37 -11.10
N GLN A 4 -12.26 -3.04 -11.14
CA GLN A 4 -11.98 -2.18 -9.99
C GLN A 4 -12.92 -2.45 -8.81
N GLU A 5 -14.18 -2.79 -9.08
CA GLU A 5 -15.15 -3.15 -8.06
C GLU A 5 -14.84 -4.53 -7.47
N VAL A 6 -14.50 -5.51 -8.31
CA VAL A 6 -14.10 -6.85 -7.87
C VAL A 6 -12.86 -6.78 -6.97
N GLU A 7 -11.82 -6.08 -7.40
CA GLU A 7 -10.59 -5.90 -6.62
C GLU A 7 -10.84 -5.10 -5.34
N TYR A 8 -11.66 -4.06 -5.38
CA TYR A 8 -12.08 -3.31 -4.19
C TYR A 8 -12.73 -4.23 -3.14
N PHE A 9 -13.69 -5.06 -3.55
CA PHE A 9 -14.35 -5.98 -2.62
C PHE A 9 -13.39 -7.06 -2.13
N ALA A 10 -12.52 -7.59 -2.99
CA ALA A 10 -11.50 -8.57 -2.60
C ALA A 10 -10.53 -7.98 -1.57
N PHE A 11 -9.99 -6.79 -1.81
CA PHE A 11 -9.10 -6.10 -0.89
C PHE A 11 -9.78 -5.80 0.45
N LEU A 12 -11.04 -5.35 0.43
CA LEU A 12 -11.84 -5.13 1.65
C LEU A 12 -11.99 -6.38 2.52
N LEU A 13 -12.00 -7.59 1.94
CA LEU A 13 -12.07 -8.83 2.72
C LEU A 13 -10.82 -9.00 3.59
N PHE A 14 -9.65 -8.60 3.09
CA PHE A 14 -8.39 -8.68 3.80
C PHE A 14 -8.20 -7.51 4.79
N CYS A 15 -8.76 -6.34 4.50
CA CYS A 15 -8.64 -5.18 5.37
C CYS A 15 -9.10 -5.43 6.82
N GLY A 16 -8.27 -5.01 7.77
CA GLY A 16 -8.67 -4.86 9.18
C GLY A 16 -9.67 -3.72 9.38
N LYS A 17 -10.19 -3.58 10.61
CA LYS A 17 -11.25 -2.59 10.93
C LYS A 17 -10.88 -1.16 10.50
N LYS A 18 -9.67 -0.70 10.84
CA LYS A 18 -9.20 0.67 10.57
C LYS A 18 -9.18 1.00 9.07
N ASP A 19 -8.80 0.02 8.25
CA ASP A 19 -8.67 0.20 6.81
C ASP A 19 -10.03 0.13 6.12
N ARG A 20 -10.93 -0.72 6.61
CA ARG A 20 -12.33 -0.71 6.16
C ARG A 20 -13.00 0.63 6.42
N GLU A 21 -12.82 1.21 7.60
CA GLU A 21 -13.38 2.53 7.94
C GLU A 21 -12.85 3.63 7.01
N LEU A 22 -11.57 3.60 6.65
CA LEU A 22 -10.99 4.51 5.66
C LEU A 22 -11.62 4.35 4.27
N LEU A 23 -11.59 3.13 3.75
CA LEU A 23 -12.00 2.84 2.37
C LEU A 23 -13.52 3.02 2.16
N MET A 24 -14.30 2.84 3.21
CA MET A 24 -15.74 3.14 3.21
C MET A 24 -16.06 4.62 3.45
N GLY A 25 -15.05 5.49 3.59
CA GLY A 25 -15.23 6.92 3.78
C GLY A 25 -15.79 7.33 5.14
N GLN A 26 -15.69 6.46 6.15
CA GLN A 26 -16.18 6.75 7.51
C GLN A 26 -15.28 7.74 8.26
N ARG A 27 -14.03 7.88 7.81
CA ARG A 27 -13.07 8.88 8.29
C ARG A 27 -12.23 9.40 7.13
N ARG A 28 -11.69 10.62 7.29
CA ARG A 28 -10.80 11.22 6.31
C ARG A 28 -9.48 10.43 6.24
N MET A 29 -9.03 10.19 5.03
CA MET A 29 -7.74 9.55 4.74
C MET A 29 -6.61 10.56 4.93
N THR A 30 -5.51 10.13 5.52
CA THR A 30 -4.26 10.91 5.56
C THR A 30 -3.32 10.47 4.44
N PHE A 31 -2.35 11.32 4.08
CA PHE A 31 -1.39 10.98 3.02
C PHE A 31 -0.62 9.68 3.30
N GLY A 32 -0.13 9.48 4.53
CA GLY A 32 0.58 8.24 4.88
C GLY A 32 -0.31 6.98 4.83
N GLU A 33 -1.62 7.12 5.06
CA GLU A 33 -2.56 6.02 4.89
C GLU A 33 -2.86 5.75 3.42
N PHE A 34 -2.95 6.80 2.60
CA PHE A 34 -3.06 6.70 1.16
C PHE A 34 -1.84 5.99 0.55
N GLU A 35 -0.63 6.48 0.87
CA GLU A 35 0.65 5.90 0.44
C GLU A 35 0.73 4.41 0.80
N ARG A 36 0.46 4.08 2.07
CA ARG A 36 0.43 2.69 2.54
C ARG A 36 -0.60 1.85 1.79
N LEU A 37 -1.83 2.34 1.58
CA LEU A 37 -2.89 1.56 0.94
C LEU A 37 -2.62 1.34 -0.55
N VAL A 38 -2.10 2.34 -1.24
CA VAL A 38 -1.64 2.21 -2.65
C VAL A 38 -0.55 1.14 -2.73
N TYR A 39 0.48 1.24 -1.89
CA TYR A 39 1.54 0.24 -1.83
C TYR A 39 0.98 -1.16 -1.60
N LEU A 40 0.11 -1.36 -0.60
CA LEU A 40 -0.47 -2.66 -0.30
C LEU A 40 -1.33 -3.21 -1.44
N THR A 41 -2.07 -2.37 -2.16
CA THR A 41 -2.86 -2.81 -3.30
C THR A 41 -2.00 -3.24 -4.49
N GLU A 42 -0.92 -2.50 -4.78
CA GLU A 42 0.03 -2.86 -5.85
C GLU A 42 0.82 -4.12 -5.47
N PHE A 43 1.26 -4.19 -4.22
CA PHE A 43 1.97 -5.33 -3.67
C PHE A 43 1.15 -6.64 -3.76
N LEU A 44 -0.18 -6.55 -3.61
CA LEU A 44 -1.09 -7.69 -3.72
C LEU A 44 -1.65 -7.91 -5.14
N GLY A 45 -1.17 -7.16 -6.14
CA GLY A 45 -1.62 -7.30 -7.53
C GLY A 45 -3.02 -6.76 -7.82
N PHE A 46 -3.56 -5.88 -6.97
CA PHE A 46 -4.84 -5.19 -7.16
C PHE A 46 -4.64 -3.88 -7.96
N ASP A 47 -4.04 -3.97 -9.13
CA ASP A 47 -3.61 -2.81 -9.93
C ASP A 47 -4.78 -1.90 -10.34
N ALA A 48 -5.92 -2.49 -10.72
CA ALA A 48 -7.07 -1.70 -11.16
C ALA A 48 -7.67 -0.90 -9.98
N TYR A 49 -7.64 -1.49 -8.78
CA TYR A 49 -8.03 -0.81 -7.56
C TYR A 49 -6.98 0.20 -7.07
N SER A 50 -5.68 -0.08 -7.17
CA SER A 50 -4.62 0.92 -6.92
C SER A 50 -4.85 2.16 -7.79
N PHE A 51 -5.08 1.96 -9.09
CA PHE A 51 -5.37 3.05 -10.02
C PHE A 51 -6.62 3.85 -9.62
N LYS A 52 -7.63 3.18 -9.04
CA LYS A 52 -8.81 3.86 -8.49
C LYS A 52 -8.45 4.74 -7.28
N LEU A 53 -7.61 4.25 -6.37
CA LEU A 53 -7.12 5.04 -5.23
C LEU A 53 -6.37 6.29 -5.71
N TRP A 54 -5.44 6.12 -6.65
CA TRP A 54 -4.73 7.24 -7.28
C TRP A 54 -5.67 8.29 -7.84
N ASN A 55 -6.63 7.90 -8.68
CA ASN A 55 -7.58 8.86 -9.26
C ASN A 55 -8.45 9.58 -8.22
N GLN A 56 -8.72 8.94 -7.09
CA GLN A 56 -9.56 9.49 -6.04
C GLN A 56 -8.80 10.50 -5.16
N TYR A 57 -7.53 10.27 -4.87
CA TYR A 57 -6.78 11.00 -3.84
C TYR A 57 -5.57 11.80 -4.35
N ALA A 58 -5.08 11.56 -5.58
CA ALA A 58 -3.90 12.24 -6.10
C ALA A 58 -4.03 13.76 -6.09
N GLN A 59 -5.21 14.29 -6.40
CA GLN A 59 -5.45 15.72 -6.35
C GLN A 59 -5.50 16.28 -4.92
N GLU A 60 -6.01 15.50 -3.95
CA GLU A 60 -6.07 15.94 -2.55
C GLU A 60 -4.66 16.04 -1.94
N PHE A 61 -3.75 15.16 -2.35
CA PHE A 61 -2.37 15.07 -1.83
C PHE A 61 -1.30 15.54 -2.82
N GLU A 62 -1.66 16.41 -3.77
CA GLU A 62 -0.72 16.86 -4.81
C GLU A 62 0.56 17.47 -4.22
N ARG A 63 0.45 18.23 -3.12
CA ARG A 63 1.61 18.86 -2.46
C ARG A 63 2.53 17.82 -1.84
N GLU A 64 1.98 16.89 -1.08
CA GLU A 64 2.74 15.81 -0.44
C GLU A 64 3.42 14.93 -1.49
N LEU A 65 2.74 14.64 -2.61
CA LEU A 65 3.32 13.90 -3.74
C LEU A 65 4.50 14.66 -4.38
N GLN A 66 4.38 15.99 -4.58
CA GLN A 66 5.47 16.82 -5.09
C GLN A 66 6.67 16.85 -4.13
N GLU A 67 6.42 16.86 -2.82
CA GLU A 67 7.49 16.79 -1.81
C GLU A 67 8.23 15.44 -1.85
N VAL A 68 7.51 14.34 -2.01
CA VAL A 68 8.12 13.00 -2.17
C VAL A 68 8.99 12.97 -3.43
N GLN A 69 8.47 13.40 -4.58
CA GLN A 69 9.21 13.46 -5.84
C GLN A 69 10.48 14.33 -5.72
N SER A 70 10.39 15.48 -5.05
CA SER A 70 11.54 16.37 -4.87
C SER A 70 12.64 15.72 -4.02
N ARG A 71 12.26 15.01 -2.96
CA ARG A 71 13.22 14.28 -2.10
C ARG A 71 13.92 13.15 -2.82
N GLU A 72 13.22 12.43 -3.69
CA GLU A 72 13.80 11.36 -4.51
C GLU A 72 14.86 11.92 -5.47
N MET A 73 14.55 13.04 -6.15
CA MET A 73 15.52 13.70 -7.04
C MET A 73 16.75 14.25 -6.30
N ASP A 74 16.55 14.86 -5.12
CA ASP A 74 17.65 15.39 -4.30
C ASP A 74 18.59 14.26 -3.80
N GLY A 75 18.06 13.05 -3.58
CA GLY A 75 18.84 11.88 -3.18
C GLY A 75 19.74 11.35 -4.29
N GLU A 76 19.31 11.45 -5.56
CA GLU A 76 20.13 11.11 -6.72
C GLU A 76 21.27 12.12 -6.93
N GLU A 77 21.03 13.40 -6.64
CA GLU A 77 22.04 14.47 -6.78
C GLU A 77 23.09 14.46 -5.64
N ASN A 78 22.72 14.02 -4.43
CA ASN A 78 23.59 14.01 -3.24
C ASN A 78 24.45 12.74 -3.05
N GLY A 79 24.38 11.77 -3.97
CA GLY A 79 25.30 10.62 -4.05
C GLY A 79 24.77 9.27 -3.52
N VAL A 80 25.40 8.18 -3.97
CA VAL A 80 24.97 6.77 -3.81
C VAL A 80 24.65 6.37 -2.36
N LEU A 81 25.48 6.78 -1.38
CA LEU A 81 25.29 6.44 0.03
C LEU A 81 24.03 7.05 0.66
N VAL A 82 23.63 8.24 0.20
CA VAL A 82 22.43 8.92 0.70
C VAL A 82 21.19 8.26 0.09
N SER A 83 21.23 7.94 -1.21
CA SER A 83 20.18 7.18 -1.91
C SER A 83 19.94 5.79 -1.28
N GLU A 84 21.00 5.03 -0.99
CA GLU A 84 20.89 3.70 -0.36
C GLU A 84 20.26 3.77 1.05
N PHE A 85 20.68 4.74 1.88
CA PHE A 85 20.11 4.92 3.22
C PHE A 85 18.61 5.26 3.20
N PHE A 86 18.17 6.09 2.25
CA PHE A 86 16.75 6.39 2.09
C PHE A 86 15.97 5.17 1.61
N ARG A 87 16.54 4.37 0.71
CA ARG A 87 15.90 3.15 0.20
C ARG A 87 15.72 2.09 1.29
N GLU A 88 16.76 1.83 2.09
CA GLU A 88 16.68 0.89 3.23
C GLU A 88 15.58 1.28 4.23
N ARG A 89 15.48 2.58 4.56
CA ARG A 89 14.43 3.10 5.45
C ARG A 89 13.02 2.97 4.88
N GLU A 90 12.88 3.01 3.57
CA GLU A 90 11.59 2.83 2.90
C GLU A 90 11.22 1.34 2.83
N GLU A 91 12.17 0.46 2.51
CA GLU A 91 12.01 -1.00 2.53
C GLU A 91 11.59 -1.49 3.94
N ASP A 92 12.24 -1.00 5.01
CA ASP A 92 11.86 -1.28 6.40
C ASP A 92 10.44 -0.83 6.75
N ARG A 93 9.99 0.29 6.17
CA ARG A 93 8.65 0.82 6.39
C ARG A 93 7.60 -0.03 5.67
N GLN A 94 7.87 -0.36 4.41
CA GLN A 94 7.03 -1.20 3.57
C GLN A 94 6.86 -2.60 4.17
N GLN A 95 7.94 -3.18 4.68
CA GLN A 95 7.90 -4.48 5.37
C GLN A 95 6.98 -4.43 6.59
N LYS A 96 7.09 -3.39 7.44
CA LYS A 96 6.18 -3.21 8.59
C LYS A 96 4.73 -3.07 8.16
N TRP A 97 4.46 -2.39 7.06
CA TRP A 97 3.10 -2.27 6.53
C TRP A 97 2.52 -3.63 6.14
N ILE A 98 3.32 -4.50 5.50
CA ILE A 98 2.90 -5.85 5.11
C ILE A 98 2.59 -6.68 6.36
N GLU A 99 3.52 -6.71 7.33
CA GLU A 99 3.37 -7.47 8.57
C GLU A 99 2.12 -7.01 9.37
N GLU A 100 1.95 -5.70 9.55
CA GLU A 100 0.78 -5.14 10.22
C GLU A 100 -0.51 -5.44 9.46
N PHE A 101 -0.51 -5.35 8.13
CA PHE A 101 -1.68 -5.64 7.32
C PHE A 101 -2.10 -7.10 7.49
N PHE A 102 -1.15 -8.03 7.33
CA PHE A 102 -1.39 -9.47 7.48
C PHE A 102 -1.89 -9.83 8.89
N GLY A 103 -1.27 -9.26 9.93
CA GLY A 103 -1.67 -9.46 11.32
C GLY A 103 -3.07 -8.94 11.64
N ASN A 104 -3.54 -7.91 10.93
CA ASN A 104 -4.84 -7.28 11.12
C ASN A 104 -5.98 -7.90 10.29
N VAL A 105 -5.68 -8.88 9.44
CA VAL A 105 -6.72 -9.59 8.67
C VAL A 105 -7.67 -10.33 9.63
N PRO A 106 -8.97 -9.98 9.64
CA PRO A 106 -9.87 -10.39 10.72
C PRO A 106 -10.16 -11.90 10.70
N ASP A 107 -10.24 -12.50 9.51
CA ASP A 107 -10.62 -13.89 9.33
C ASP A 107 -9.41 -14.80 9.13
N LYS A 108 -9.46 -16.02 9.70
CA LYS A 108 -8.41 -17.03 9.52
C LYS A 108 -8.37 -17.54 8.08
N ARG A 109 -9.52 -17.72 7.45
CA ARG A 109 -9.58 -18.15 6.04
C ARG A 109 -9.09 -17.03 5.12
N GLY A 110 -9.49 -15.78 5.38
CA GLY A 110 -8.93 -14.62 4.70
C GLY A 110 -7.40 -14.55 4.80
N ARG A 111 -6.81 -14.82 5.97
CA ARG A 111 -5.35 -14.91 6.15
C ARG A 111 -4.70 -16.02 5.34
N GLN A 112 -5.33 -17.19 5.28
CA GLN A 112 -4.82 -18.30 4.48
C GLN A 112 -4.83 -17.94 2.99
N GLN A 113 -5.93 -17.39 2.48
CA GLN A 113 -6.04 -16.98 1.08
C GLN A 113 -5.04 -15.86 0.74
N LEU A 114 -4.86 -14.90 1.64
CA LEU A 114 -3.85 -13.86 1.48
C LEU A 114 -2.44 -14.47 1.44
N GLY A 115 -2.15 -15.45 2.29
CA GLY A 115 -0.88 -16.18 2.27
C GLY A 115 -0.64 -16.93 0.96
N GLU A 116 -1.67 -17.56 0.39
CA GLU A 116 -1.59 -18.21 -0.93
C GLU A 116 -1.29 -17.21 -2.05
N ILE A 117 -1.95 -16.05 -2.05
CA ILE A 117 -1.68 -14.94 -2.99
C ILE A 117 -0.24 -14.45 -2.85
N LEU A 118 0.24 -14.30 -1.61
CA LEU A 118 1.60 -13.81 -1.36
C LEU A 118 2.68 -14.79 -1.80
N GLU A 119 2.48 -16.09 -1.60
CA GLU A 119 3.41 -17.11 -2.10
C GLU A 119 3.45 -17.15 -3.64
N GLU A 120 2.33 -16.87 -4.31
CA GLU A 120 2.26 -16.79 -5.78
C GLU A 120 2.96 -15.53 -6.32
N LEU A 121 2.71 -14.37 -5.72
CA LEU A 121 3.22 -13.08 -6.19
C LEU A 121 4.67 -12.82 -5.74
N HIS A 122 5.03 -13.24 -4.53
CA HIS A 122 6.32 -12.98 -3.89
C HIS A 122 6.87 -14.25 -3.22
N PRO A 123 7.37 -15.23 -4.00
CA PRO A 123 7.81 -16.51 -3.45
C PRO A 123 8.91 -16.35 -2.40
N GLY A 124 8.70 -16.93 -1.22
CA GLY A 124 9.68 -16.90 -0.12
C GLY A 124 9.70 -15.60 0.70
N ILE A 125 8.65 -14.77 0.62
CA ILE A 125 8.51 -13.61 1.51
C ILE A 125 8.42 -14.03 2.99
N ALA A 126 9.17 -13.36 3.85
CA ALA A 126 9.07 -13.52 5.29
C ALA A 126 7.96 -12.61 5.85
N LEU A 127 6.93 -13.22 6.43
CA LEU A 127 5.78 -12.56 7.09
C LEU A 127 5.75 -12.85 8.59
#